data_AF-A0A4S9YZ73-F1
#
_entry.id   AF-A0A4S9YZ73-F1
#
_cell.length_a   1.000
_cell.length_b   1.000
_cell.length_c   1.000
_cell.angle_alpha   90.00
_cell.angle_beta   90.00
_cell.angle_gamma   90.00
#
_symmetry.space_group_name_H-M   'P 1'
#
loop_
_entity.id
_entity.type
_entity.pdbx_description
1 polymer ?
#
loop_
_entity_poly.entity_id
_entity_poly.type
_entity_poly.pdbx_seq_one_letter_code
_entity_poly.pdbx_strand_id
1 'polypeptide(L)'
;MSDTQIFKIASIPGDGIGTEITEAAIQVLDKLASVDGSFKFDYTHFDWSSKAYLERGWYMPPDGMEQLQKHDAIYFGAVGWPDVPDHISLWSLILPIRKNMNQYVNVRPTRILPGTKSPLSACEANPDTLDWIIIRENSEGEYAGQGGTTHENSPHTIATELAIFSRVGIERIMRFAFETARSRERKKLTMVTKSNAQRHGMVLWDKVFYEVAEDYPDVTWDKMLVDAMTVRMVNNPASMDTIVATNLHADILSDLAAALSGSIGIAPSSNLDPTRKHP
;
A
#
# COMPACT_ATOMS: atom_id res chain seq x y z
N MET A 1 34.61 19.20 -4.98
CA MET A 1 33.20 19.28 -5.42
C MET A 1 32.61 17.95 -5.02
N SER A 2 31.61 17.90 -4.14
CA SER A 2 30.97 16.62 -3.82
C SER A 2 30.28 16.11 -5.09
N ASP A 3 30.53 14.87 -5.46
CA ASP A 3 29.85 14.26 -6.61
C ASP A 3 28.34 14.29 -6.36
N THR A 4 27.59 14.91 -7.26
CA THR A 4 26.13 14.96 -7.18
C THR A 4 25.59 13.54 -7.33
N GLN A 5 24.90 13.02 -6.33
CA GLN A 5 24.30 11.70 -6.39
C GLN A 5 23.13 11.71 -7.38
N ILE A 6 23.09 10.76 -8.31
CA ILE A 6 22.00 10.61 -9.27
C ILE A 6 21.14 9.42 -8.86
N PHE A 7 19.85 9.66 -8.65
CA PHE A 7 18.85 8.62 -8.41
C PHE A 7 18.07 8.36 -9.69
N LYS A 8 18.08 7.12 -10.17
CA LYS A 8 17.32 6.67 -11.34
C LYS A 8 15.91 6.31 -10.93
N ILE A 9 14.93 6.97 -11.51
CA ILE A 9 13.52 6.80 -11.18
C ILE A 9 12.76 6.24 -12.39
N ALA A 10 12.15 5.08 -12.22
CA ALA A 10 11.18 4.58 -13.19
C ALA A 10 9.85 5.31 -12.98
N SER A 11 9.50 6.21 -13.89
CA SER A 11 8.25 6.97 -13.85
C SER A 11 7.17 6.23 -14.67
N ILE A 12 6.11 5.80 -14.00
CA ILE A 12 4.96 5.12 -14.60
C ILE A 12 3.70 5.94 -14.27
N PRO A 13 3.37 6.97 -15.06
CA PRO A 13 2.22 7.83 -14.76
C PRO A 13 0.88 7.10 -14.85
N GLY A 14 0.78 6.14 -15.80
CA GLY A 14 -0.38 5.30 -16.01
C GLY A 14 -1.57 6.05 -16.62
N ASP A 15 -2.72 6.05 -15.95
CA ASP A 15 -4.02 6.45 -16.49
C ASP A 15 -4.67 7.63 -15.75
N GLY A 16 -5.57 8.33 -16.45
CA GLY A 16 -6.42 9.37 -15.88
C GLY A 16 -5.61 10.45 -15.15
N ILE A 17 -6.00 10.75 -13.91
CA ILE A 17 -5.30 11.74 -13.08
C ILE A 17 -3.83 11.39 -12.82
N GLY A 18 -3.44 10.12 -13.00
CA GLY A 18 -2.08 9.63 -12.79
C GLY A 18 -1.03 10.40 -13.59
N THR A 19 -1.37 10.83 -14.81
CA THR A 19 -0.48 11.66 -15.65
C THR A 19 -0.28 13.05 -15.05
N GLU A 20 -1.38 13.72 -14.70
CA GLU A 20 -1.36 15.11 -14.20
C GLU A 20 -0.63 15.21 -12.86
N ILE A 21 -0.92 14.29 -11.94
CA ILE A 21 -0.30 14.30 -10.60
C ILE A 21 1.17 13.88 -10.64
N THR A 22 1.56 13.02 -11.58
CA THR A 22 2.97 12.61 -11.74
C THR A 22 3.81 13.77 -12.26
N GLU A 23 3.30 14.50 -13.25
CA GLU A 23 3.99 15.69 -13.77
C GLU A 23 4.17 16.75 -12.68
N ALA A 24 3.10 17.04 -11.91
CA ALA A 24 3.17 17.98 -10.80
C ALA A 24 4.19 17.55 -9.72
N ALA A 25 4.25 16.25 -9.40
CA ALA A 25 5.20 15.74 -8.42
C ALA A 25 6.66 15.87 -8.90
N ILE A 26 6.95 15.58 -10.18
CA ILE A 26 8.29 15.73 -10.75
C ILE A 26 8.75 17.18 -10.67
N GLN A 27 7.88 18.16 -10.95
CA GLN A 27 8.24 19.58 -10.81
C GLN A 27 8.69 19.94 -9.38
N VAL A 28 8.01 19.39 -8.36
CA VAL A 28 8.37 19.60 -6.95
C VAL A 28 9.68 18.89 -6.61
N LEU A 29 9.87 17.66 -7.08
CA LEU A 29 11.09 16.87 -6.85
C LEU A 29 12.33 17.49 -7.51
N ASP A 30 12.20 17.97 -8.74
CA ASP A 30 13.26 18.70 -9.44
C ASP A 30 13.59 20.00 -8.73
N LYS A 31 12.57 20.73 -8.26
CA LYS A 31 12.81 21.95 -7.49
C LYS A 31 13.55 21.64 -6.19
N LEU A 32 13.15 20.59 -5.47
CA LEU A 32 13.82 20.13 -4.25
C LEU A 32 15.29 19.80 -4.53
N ALA A 33 15.56 18.96 -5.54
CA ALA A 33 16.91 18.59 -5.93
C ALA A 33 17.76 19.83 -6.32
N SER A 34 17.18 20.80 -7.02
CA SER A 34 17.86 22.04 -7.41
C SER A 34 18.24 22.94 -6.24
N VAL A 35 17.40 22.98 -5.20
CA VAL A 35 17.60 23.82 -4.01
C VAL A 35 18.62 23.18 -3.06
N ASP A 36 18.55 21.86 -2.90
CA ASP A 36 19.48 21.10 -2.07
C ASP A 36 20.89 21.01 -2.70
N GLY A 37 20.97 20.69 -3.99
CA GLY A 37 22.20 20.65 -4.77
C GLY A 37 23.10 19.43 -4.52
N SER A 38 22.77 18.54 -3.58
CA SER A 38 23.58 17.32 -3.31
C SER A 38 23.17 16.12 -4.17
N PHE A 39 21.95 16.12 -4.73
CA PHE A 39 21.44 15.04 -5.57
C PHE A 39 20.63 15.54 -6.76
N LYS A 40 20.36 14.63 -7.71
CA LYS A 40 19.48 14.81 -8.88
C LYS A 40 18.67 13.55 -9.14
N PHE A 41 17.56 13.70 -9.84
CA PHE A 41 16.77 12.59 -10.37
C PHE A 41 17.01 12.44 -11.87
N ASP A 42 17.10 11.19 -12.32
CA ASP A 42 17.11 10.80 -13.73
C ASP A 42 15.89 9.92 -14.00
N TYR A 43 14.93 10.45 -14.75
CA TYR A 43 13.64 9.81 -14.96
C TYR A 43 13.62 9.01 -16.27
N THR A 44 13.28 7.73 -16.18
CA THR A 44 12.88 6.94 -17.36
C THR A 44 11.36 6.80 -17.34
N HIS A 45 10.69 7.35 -18.35
CA HIS A 45 9.23 7.31 -18.46
C HIS A 45 8.76 6.05 -19.21
N PHE A 46 7.85 5.31 -18.59
CA PHE A 46 7.22 4.13 -19.16
C PHE A 46 5.75 4.41 -19.48
N ASP A 47 5.39 4.37 -20.76
CA ASP A 47 3.99 4.42 -21.20
C ASP A 47 3.34 3.04 -21.06
N TRP A 48 3.05 2.67 -19.82
CA TRP A 48 2.32 1.46 -19.42
C TRP A 48 0.90 1.83 -18.99
N SER A 49 0.19 2.50 -19.89
CA SER A 49 -1.20 2.99 -19.72
C SER A 49 -2.23 2.05 -20.35
N SER A 50 -3.50 2.21 -19.97
CA SER A 50 -4.66 1.55 -20.57
C SER A 50 -4.82 1.91 -22.04
N LYS A 51 -4.49 3.16 -22.42
CA LYS A 51 -4.45 3.57 -23.83
C LYS A 51 -3.45 2.73 -24.62
N ALA A 52 -2.21 2.65 -24.13
CA ALA A 52 -1.18 1.84 -24.78
C ALA A 52 -1.57 0.35 -24.80
N TYR A 53 -2.18 -0.17 -23.72
CA TYR A 53 -2.73 -1.53 -23.66
C TYR A 53 -3.75 -1.79 -24.78
N LEU A 54 -4.70 -0.89 -25.02
CA LEU A 54 -5.71 -1.06 -26.08
C LEU A 54 -5.09 -1.07 -27.48
N GLU A 55 -3.96 -0.37 -27.68
CA GLU A 55 -3.25 -0.33 -28.96
C GLU A 55 -2.37 -1.57 -29.21
N ARG A 56 -1.69 -2.09 -28.18
CA ARG A 56 -0.66 -3.15 -28.32
C ARG A 56 -0.96 -4.48 -27.64
N GLY A 57 -1.97 -4.54 -26.79
CA GLY A 57 -2.42 -5.75 -26.08
C GLY A 57 -1.68 -6.08 -24.78
N TRP A 58 -0.81 -5.19 -24.26
CA TRP A 58 -0.07 -5.41 -23.01
C TRP A 58 0.24 -4.09 -22.29
N TYR A 59 0.19 -4.10 -20.94
CA TYR A 59 0.59 -2.95 -20.11
C TYR A 59 2.09 -2.87 -19.99
N MET A 60 2.72 -3.93 -19.51
CA MET A 60 4.16 -4.03 -19.29
C MET A 60 4.71 -5.13 -20.21
N PRO A 61 5.86 -4.91 -20.89
CA PRO A 61 6.43 -5.91 -21.78
C PRO A 61 7.00 -7.08 -20.96
N PRO A 62 7.29 -8.24 -21.59
CA PRO A 62 7.84 -9.40 -20.89
C PRO A 62 9.13 -9.13 -20.10
N ASP A 63 9.99 -8.22 -20.58
CA ASP A 63 11.23 -7.81 -19.91
C ASP A 63 11.04 -6.61 -18.94
N GLY A 64 9.80 -6.20 -18.68
CA GLY A 64 9.50 -5.02 -17.88
C GLY A 64 10.07 -5.07 -16.46
N MET A 65 10.09 -6.24 -15.82
CA MET A 65 10.74 -6.39 -14.50
C MET A 65 12.24 -6.12 -14.56
N GLU A 66 12.93 -6.62 -15.59
CA GLU A 66 14.35 -6.37 -15.79
C GLU A 66 14.64 -4.89 -16.09
N GLN A 67 13.71 -4.21 -16.78
CA GLN A 67 13.80 -2.76 -17.00
C GLN A 67 13.67 -2.00 -15.67
N LEU A 68 12.68 -2.34 -14.83
CA LEU A 68 12.47 -1.68 -13.54
C LEU A 68 13.65 -1.90 -12.57
N GLN A 69 14.24 -3.09 -12.51
CA GLN A 69 15.36 -3.41 -11.62
C GLN A 69 16.62 -2.55 -11.85
N LYS A 70 16.71 -1.80 -12.96
CA LYS A 70 17.81 -0.88 -13.25
C LYS A 70 17.69 0.48 -12.55
N HIS A 71 16.60 0.71 -11.83
CA HIS A 71 16.24 1.97 -11.17
C HIS A 71 16.39 1.84 -9.66
N ASP A 72 16.52 2.99 -8.98
CA ASP A 72 16.60 3.06 -7.53
C ASP A 72 15.20 3.07 -6.88
N ALA A 73 14.20 3.57 -7.59
CA ALA A 73 12.81 3.59 -7.15
C ALA A 73 11.83 3.66 -8.33
N ILE A 74 10.58 3.29 -8.07
CA ILE A 74 9.46 3.43 -9.01
C ILE A 74 8.53 4.55 -8.51
N TYR A 75 8.28 5.55 -9.36
CA TYR A 75 7.26 6.56 -9.13
C TYR A 75 6.02 6.24 -9.97
N PHE A 76 4.97 5.75 -9.31
CA PHE A 76 3.75 5.24 -9.95
C PHE A 76 2.58 6.21 -9.71
N GLY A 77 1.86 6.54 -10.78
CA GLY A 77 0.65 7.35 -10.72
C GLY A 77 -0.59 6.51 -10.37
N ALA A 78 -1.44 6.25 -11.36
CA ALA A 78 -2.65 5.43 -11.21
C ALA A 78 -2.83 4.52 -12.43
N VAL A 79 -3.55 3.41 -12.29
CA VAL A 79 -3.89 2.53 -13.43
C VAL A 79 -5.35 2.14 -13.36
N GLY A 80 -6.00 2.10 -14.52
CA GLY A 80 -7.41 1.80 -14.67
C GLY A 80 -8.09 2.78 -15.62
N TRP A 81 -8.96 2.27 -16.48
CA TRP A 81 -9.70 3.06 -17.44
C TRP A 81 -11.06 2.41 -17.72
N PRO A 82 -12.16 3.17 -17.92
CA PRO A 82 -13.50 2.59 -18.08
C PRO A 82 -13.63 1.50 -19.17
N ASP A 83 -12.81 1.60 -20.22
CA ASP A 83 -12.84 0.67 -21.35
C ASP A 83 -11.96 -0.58 -21.15
N VAL A 84 -11.22 -0.67 -20.03
CA VAL A 84 -10.41 -1.85 -19.68
C VAL A 84 -10.91 -2.43 -18.36
N PRO A 85 -11.33 -3.71 -18.32
CA PRO A 85 -11.76 -4.33 -17.07
C PRO A 85 -10.73 -4.19 -15.94
N ASP A 86 -11.17 -3.78 -14.75
CA ASP A 86 -10.27 -3.45 -13.63
C ASP A 86 -9.32 -4.59 -13.24
N HIS A 87 -9.79 -5.84 -13.32
CA HIS A 87 -8.93 -6.98 -13.03
C HIS A 87 -7.80 -7.11 -14.06
N ILE A 88 -8.01 -6.74 -15.33
CA ILE A 88 -6.94 -6.76 -16.33
C ILE A 88 -5.90 -5.69 -16.01
N SER A 89 -6.33 -4.46 -15.75
CA SER A 89 -5.44 -3.33 -15.51
C SER A 89 -4.57 -3.52 -14.26
N LEU A 90 -5.17 -3.96 -13.14
CA LEU A 90 -4.44 -4.21 -11.89
C LEU A 90 -3.53 -5.44 -11.96
N TRP A 91 -4.02 -6.57 -12.49
CA TRP A 91 -3.27 -7.84 -12.52
C TRP A 91 -2.24 -7.93 -13.66
N SER A 92 -2.25 -6.99 -14.61
CA SER A 92 -1.24 -6.93 -15.68
C SER A 92 -0.14 -5.89 -15.44
N LEU A 93 -0.20 -5.15 -14.33
CA LEU A 93 0.77 -4.09 -14.04
C LEU A 93 1.19 -4.03 -12.57
N ILE A 94 0.40 -3.38 -11.72
CA ILE A 94 0.84 -3.02 -10.36
C ILE A 94 0.95 -4.22 -9.43
N LEU A 95 0.04 -5.20 -9.51
CA LEU A 95 0.11 -6.41 -8.67
C LEU A 95 1.31 -7.30 -9.04
N PRO A 96 1.61 -7.54 -10.34
CA PRO A 96 2.87 -8.17 -10.73
C PRO A 96 4.10 -7.45 -10.21
N ILE A 97 4.18 -6.11 -10.31
CA ILE A 97 5.33 -5.34 -9.82
C ILE A 97 5.52 -5.60 -8.32
N ARG A 98 4.45 -5.42 -7.52
CA ARG A 98 4.51 -5.63 -6.07
C ARG A 98 5.01 -7.01 -5.69
N LYS A 99 4.48 -8.06 -6.34
CA LYS A 99 4.80 -9.46 -6.03
C LYS A 99 6.21 -9.84 -6.47
N ASN A 100 6.61 -9.52 -7.71
CA ASN A 100 7.89 -9.94 -8.27
C ASN A 100 9.07 -9.13 -7.73
N MET A 101 8.84 -7.88 -7.32
CA MET A 101 9.86 -7.04 -6.68
C MET A 101 9.92 -7.23 -5.15
N ASN A 102 9.21 -8.22 -4.60
CA ASN A 102 9.15 -8.45 -3.15
C ASN A 102 8.75 -7.19 -2.35
N GLN A 103 7.88 -6.34 -2.91
CA GLN A 103 7.40 -5.13 -2.25
C GLN A 103 6.26 -5.46 -1.27
N TYR A 104 6.56 -6.33 -0.30
CA TYR A 104 5.57 -6.95 0.59
C TYR A 104 5.03 -6.03 1.67
N VAL A 105 5.66 -4.87 1.89
CA VAL A 105 5.17 -3.85 2.81
C VAL A 105 4.55 -2.72 2.02
N ASN A 106 3.29 -2.40 2.29
CA ASN A 106 2.70 -1.15 1.84
C ASN A 106 2.46 -0.23 3.05
N VAL A 107 3.16 0.90 3.09
CA VAL A 107 3.08 1.90 4.16
C VAL A 107 2.18 3.03 3.71
N ARG A 108 1.15 3.35 4.50
CA ARG A 108 0.20 4.43 4.25
C ARG A 108 0.08 5.32 5.49
N PRO A 109 0.91 6.38 5.60
CA PRO A 109 0.73 7.38 6.65
C PRO A 109 -0.51 8.21 6.33
N THR A 110 -1.28 8.56 7.35
CA THR A 110 -2.51 9.32 7.19
C THR A 110 -2.67 10.29 8.34
N ARG A 111 -2.73 11.57 8.02
CA ARG A 111 -2.87 12.66 8.98
C ARG A 111 -3.64 13.82 8.37
N ILE A 112 -4.24 14.66 9.21
CA ILE A 112 -4.89 15.89 8.75
C ILE A 112 -3.79 16.91 8.42
N LEU A 113 -3.73 17.37 7.17
CA LEU A 113 -2.73 18.35 6.74
C LEU A 113 -3.20 19.79 6.99
N PRO A 114 -2.27 20.74 7.25
CA PRO A 114 -2.63 22.16 7.34
C PRO A 114 -3.41 22.63 6.11
N GLY A 115 -4.55 23.28 6.33
CA GLY A 115 -5.43 23.76 5.26
C GLY A 115 -6.50 22.76 4.80
N THR A 116 -6.49 21.52 5.31
CA THR A 116 -7.55 20.53 5.09
C THR A 116 -8.45 20.39 6.32
N LYS A 117 -9.66 19.85 6.14
CA LYS A 117 -10.61 19.59 7.23
C LYS A 117 -11.06 18.14 7.19
N SER A 118 -10.94 17.45 8.33
CA SER A 118 -11.55 16.14 8.55
C SER A 118 -13.07 16.23 8.64
N PRO A 119 -13.84 15.26 8.12
CA PRO A 119 -15.28 15.16 8.36
C PRO A 119 -15.63 14.76 9.81
N LEU A 120 -14.65 14.36 10.64
CA LEU A 120 -14.89 13.94 12.01
C LEU A 120 -14.98 15.13 12.96
N SER A 121 -16.10 15.26 13.67
CA SER A 121 -16.27 16.27 14.72
C SER A 121 -15.23 16.16 15.83
N ALA A 122 -14.80 14.93 16.15
CA ALA A 122 -13.74 14.67 17.13
C ALA A 122 -12.39 15.30 16.78
N CYS A 123 -12.14 15.61 15.50
CA CYS A 123 -10.90 16.21 15.03
C CYS A 123 -10.99 17.75 14.90
N GLU A 124 -12.16 18.37 15.09
CA GLU A 124 -12.33 19.81 14.90
C GLU A 124 -11.52 20.64 15.89
N ALA A 125 -11.44 20.21 17.15
CA ALA A 125 -10.69 20.92 18.19
C ALA A 125 -9.18 20.67 18.11
N ASN A 126 -8.77 19.51 17.58
CA ASN A 126 -7.37 19.14 17.46
C ASN A 126 -7.15 18.24 16.21
N PRO A 127 -6.58 18.77 15.12
CA PRO A 127 -6.24 17.97 13.94
C PRO A 127 -5.26 16.82 14.21
N ASP A 128 -4.40 16.93 15.22
CA ASP A 128 -3.44 15.87 15.60
C ASP A 128 -4.11 14.66 16.25
N THR A 129 -5.44 14.70 16.45
CA THR A 129 -6.27 13.55 16.87
C THR A 129 -6.16 12.39 15.88
N LEU A 130 -5.83 12.66 14.61
CA LEU A 130 -5.65 11.67 13.56
C LEU A 130 -4.24 11.80 12.97
N ASP A 131 -3.35 10.93 13.42
CA ASP A 131 -2.04 10.65 12.82
C ASP A 131 -1.76 9.15 12.94
N TRP A 132 -1.98 8.43 11.84
CA TRP A 132 -1.88 6.98 11.78
C TRP A 132 -0.85 6.54 10.75
N ILE A 133 -0.23 5.38 10.99
CA ILE A 133 0.51 4.65 9.95
C ILE A 133 -0.13 3.28 9.77
N ILE A 134 -0.67 3.03 8.58
CA ILE A 134 -1.21 1.72 8.21
C ILE A 134 -0.12 0.93 7.49
N ILE A 135 0.17 -0.27 8.01
CA ILE A 135 1.09 -1.25 7.47
C ILE A 135 0.27 -2.38 6.87
N ARG A 136 0.24 -2.42 5.55
CA ARG A 136 -0.48 -3.41 4.73
C ARG A 136 0.47 -4.51 4.30
N GLU A 137 0.08 -5.76 4.56
CA GLU A 137 0.68 -6.92 3.85
C GLU A 137 0.30 -6.81 2.36
N ASN A 138 1.28 -6.86 1.47
CA ASN A 138 1.09 -6.43 0.08
C ASN A 138 1.47 -7.47 -0.97
N SER A 139 1.78 -8.70 -0.56
CA SER A 139 2.26 -9.77 -1.44
C SER A 139 1.33 -10.97 -1.54
N GLU A 140 0.54 -11.26 -0.51
CA GLU A 140 -0.34 -12.42 -0.43
C GLU A 140 -1.69 -12.02 0.21
N GLY A 141 -2.28 -12.89 1.01
CA GLY A 141 -3.59 -12.71 1.63
C GLY A 141 -4.73 -12.93 0.64
N GLU A 142 -5.74 -12.09 0.74
CA GLU A 142 -6.95 -12.16 -0.08
C GLU A 142 -6.65 -11.83 -1.55
N TYR A 143 -5.54 -11.14 -1.84
CA TYR A 143 -5.08 -10.83 -3.20
C TYR A 143 -3.95 -11.76 -3.66
N ALA A 144 -3.99 -13.02 -3.23
CA ALA A 144 -3.00 -14.02 -3.65
C ALA A 144 -3.07 -14.34 -5.15
N GLY A 145 -4.25 -14.26 -5.77
CA GLY A 145 -4.47 -14.61 -7.17
C GLY A 145 -4.57 -16.11 -7.40
N GLN A 146 -5.00 -16.84 -6.37
CA GLN A 146 -5.22 -18.28 -6.41
C GLN A 146 -6.73 -18.56 -6.50
N GLY A 147 -7.12 -19.39 -7.45
CA GLY A 147 -8.53 -19.59 -7.76
C GLY A 147 -8.75 -19.96 -9.22
N GLY A 148 -9.93 -19.64 -9.72
CA GLY A 148 -10.29 -19.84 -11.12
C GLY A 148 -11.78 -20.02 -11.32
N THR A 149 -12.20 -19.98 -12.58
CA THR A 149 -13.59 -20.14 -13.02
C THR A 149 -13.76 -21.48 -13.74
N THR A 150 -14.83 -22.19 -13.44
CA THR A 150 -15.25 -23.41 -14.16
C THR A 150 -16.69 -23.27 -14.64
N HIS A 151 -17.06 -24.05 -15.66
CA HIS A 151 -18.35 -23.98 -16.35
C HIS A 151 -18.66 -22.56 -16.86
N GLU A 152 -17.68 -21.89 -17.45
CA GLU A 152 -17.84 -20.54 -18.01
C GLU A 152 -19.00 -20.47 -19.00
N ASN A 153 -19.66 -19.30 -19.05
CA ASN A 153 -20.78 -19.02 -19.95
C ASN A 153 -22.00 -19.96 -19.76
N SER A 154 -22.17 -20.48 -18.54
CA SER A 154 -23.29 -21.35 -18.15
C SER A 154 -23.94 -20.90 -16.84
N PRO A 155 -25.25 -21.18 -16.61
CA PRO A 155 -25.90 -20.97 -15.31
C PRO A 155 -25.26 -21.72 -14.13
N HIS A 156 -24.37 -22.68 -14.41
CA HIS A 156 -23.62 -23.45 -13.41
C HIS A 156 -22.19 -22.92 -13.20
N THR A 157 -21.88 -21.69 -13.66
CA THR A 157 -20.57 -21.07 -13.47
C THR A 157 -20.20 -21.03 -11.99
N ILE A 158 -18.99 -21.50 -11.67
CA ILE A 158 -18.42 -21.43 -10.32
C ILE A 158 -17.08 -20.74 -10.42
N ALA A 159 -16.85 -19.75 -9.57
CA ALA A 159 -15.54 -19.13 -9.37
C ALA A 159 -15.05 -19.39 -7.95
N THR A 160 -13.75 -19.58 -7.81
CA THR A 160 -13.08 -19.70 -6.51
C THR A 160 -12.05 -18.61 -6.38
N GLU A 161 -11.94 -18.04 -5.18
CA GLU A 161 -10.90 -17.11 -4.77
C GLU A 161 -10.36 -17.61 -3.43
N LEU A 162 -9.06 -17.89 -3.39
CA LEU A 162 -8.38 -18.46 -2.23
C LEU A 162 -7.46 -17.41 -1.65
N ALA A 163 -7.76 -17.00 -0.42
CA ALA A 163 -6.85 -16.19 0.36
C ALA A 163 -5.70 -17.06 0.90
N ILE A 164 -4.46 -16.71 0.55
CA ILE A 164 -3.26 -17.47 0.93
C ILE A 164 -2.49 -16.71 1.99
N PHE A 165 -2.21 -17.36 3.10
CA PHE A 165 -1.42 -16.79 4.20
C PHE A 165 -0.29 -17.73 4.53
N SER A 166 0.94 -17.26 4.36
CA SER A 166 2.14 -18.00 4.71
C SER A 166 2.70 -17.48 6.03
N ARG A 167 3.28 -18.37 6.84
CA ARG A 167 3.95 -17.96 8.09
C ARG A 167 5.03 -16.91 7.82
N VAL A 168 5.81 -17.08 6.75
CA VAL A 168 6.89 -16.15 6.37
C VAL A 168 6.33 -14.77 6.01
N GLY A 169 5.25 -14.72 5.22
CA GLY A 169 4.58 -13.48 4.83
C GLY A 169 4.00 -12.72 6.03
N ILE A 170 3.35 -13.44 6.95
CA ILE A 170 2.81 -12.87 8.18
C ILE A 170 3.94 -12.37 9.09
N GLU A 171 4.95 -13.20 9.37
CA GLU A 171 5.99 -12.83 10.32
C GLU A 171 6.75 -11.56 9.89
N ARG A 172 7.11 -11.45 8.60
CA ARG A 172 7.86 -10.29 8.09
C ARG A 172 7.06 -8.99 8.16
N ILE A 173 5.74 -9.03 7.90
CA ILE A 173 4.92 -7.82 7.98
C ILE A 173 4.66 -7.42 9.43
N MET A 174 4.49 -8.39 10.33
CA MET A 174 4.33 -8.12 11.77
C MET A 174 5.59 -7.47 12.35
N ARG A 175 6.78 -8.02 12.05
CA ARG A 175 8.04 -7.43 12.50
C ARG A 175 8.20 -6.00 12.00
N PHE A 176 7.91 -5.75 10.72
CA PHE A 176 7.93 -4.38 10.17
C PHE A 176 6.96 -3.45 10.89
N ALA A 177 5.74 -3.91 11.19
CA ALA A 177 4.74 -3.12 11.90
C ALA A 177 5.12 -2.82 13.34
N PHE A 178 5.71 -3.79 14.06
CA PHE A 178 6.23 -3.59 15.40
C PHE A 178 7.38 -2.58 15.42
N GLU A 179 8.35 -2.69 14.50
CA GLU A 179 9.44 -1.72 14.39
C GLU A 179 8.92 -0.32 14.03
N THR A 180 7.93 -0.23 13.13
CA THR A 180 7.26 1.04 12.81
C THR A 180 6.62 1.63 14.06
N ALA A 181 5.83 0.85 14.79
CA ALA A 181 5.20 1.30 16.03
C ALA A 181 6.24 1.73 17.07
N ARG A 182 7.32 0.96 17.24
CA ARG A 182 8.41 1.25 18.18
C ARG A 182 9.13 2.56 17.86
N SER A 183 9.24 2.91 16.58
CA SER A 183 9.85 4.17 16.12
C SER A 183 8.97 5.40 16.36
N ARG A 184 7.67 5.21 16.61
CA ARG A 184 6.72 6.28 16.92
C ARG A 184 6.66 6.53 18.42
N GLU A 185 6.39 7.77 18.79
CA GLU A 185 6.37 8.22 20.19
C GLU A 185 5.40 7.40 21.06
N ARG A 186 4.24 7.04 20.50
CA ARG A 186 3.17 6.34 21.23
C ARG A 186 3.42 4.84 21.41
N LYS A 187 4.36 4.25 20.65
CA LYS A 187 4.70 2.82 20.70
C LYS A 187 3.47 1.92 20.78
N LYS A 188 2.51 2.15 19.88
CA LYS A 188 1.23 1.44 19.89
C LYS A 188 0.92 0.80 18.53
N LEU A 189 0.64 -0.49 18.57
CA LEU A 189 0.26 -1.29 17.40
C LEU A 189 -1.14 -1.90 17.57
N THR A 190 -2.03 -1.70 16.61
CA THR A 190 -3.31 -2.40 16.53
C THR A 190 -3.24 -3.45 15.42
N MET A 191 -3.41 -4.73 15.78
CA MET A 191 -3.59 -5.81 14.81
C MET A 191 -5.06 -5.91 14.38
N VAL A 192 -5.30 -5.81 13.07
CA VAL A 192 -6.61 -6.03 12.47
C VAL A 192 -6.73 -7.47 11.97
N THR A 193 -7.88 -8.10 12.21
CA THR A 193 -8.14 -9.50 11.85
C THR A 193 -9.63 -9.75 11.58
N LYS A 194 -9.97 -10.96 11.12
CA LYS A 194 -11.35 -11.47 11.09
C LYS A 194 -11.43 -12.93 11.54
N SER A 195 -10.62 -13.29 12.54
CA SER A 195 -10.46 -14.66 13.03
C SER A 195 -11.71 -15.29 13.66
N ASN A 196 -12.76 -14.51 13.94
CA ASN A 196 -14.05 -15.06 14.33
C ASN A 196 -14.82 -15.73 13.18
N ALA A 197 -14.55 -15.34 11.92
CA ALA A 197 -15.18 -15.92 10.73
C ALA A 197 -14.20 -16.71 9.86
N GLN A 198 -12.97 -16.22 9.68
CA GLN A 198 -11.94 -16.85 8.84
C GLN A 198 -11.02 -17.76 9.67
N ARG A 199 -11.47 -18.99 9.91
CA ARG A 199 -10.92 -19.92 10.92
C ARG A 199 -9.53 -20.50 10.62
N HIS A 200 -8.97 -20.29 9.44
CA HIS A 200 -7.65 -20.83 9.06
C HIS A 200 -6.64 -19.71 8.87
N GLY A 201 -6.79 -18.89 7.82
CA GLY A 201 -5.88 -17.79 7.52
C GLY A 201 -5.76 -16.76 8.66
N MET A 202 -6.89 -16.24 9.16
CA MET A 202 -6.86 -15.23 10.22
C MET A 202 -6.47 -15.80 11.59
N VAL A 203 -6.70 -17.09 11.83
CA VAL A 203 -6.22 -17.74 13.06
C VAL A 203 -4.69 -17.92 13.01
N LEU A 204 -4.13 -18.23 11.83
CA LEU A 204 -2.67 -18.22 11.64
C LEU A 204 -2.09 -16.81 11.77
N TRP A 205 -2.75 -15.79 11.19
CA TRP A 205 -2.40 -14.38 11.33
C TRP A 205 -2.28 -13.96 12.81
N ASP A 206 -3.33 -14.24 13.60
CA ASP A 206 -3.34 -13.97 15.03
C ASP A 206 -2.24 -14.73 15.79
N LYS A 207 -2.07 -16.02 15.48
CA LYS A 207 -1.05 -16.86 16.14
C LYS A 207 0.36 -16.29 15.96
N VAL A 208 0.73 -15.98 14.71
CA VAL A 208 2.06 -15.44 14.40
C VAL A 208 2.24 -14.06 15.02
N PHE A 209 1.20 -13.22 15.06
CA PHE A 209 1.27 -11.93 15.74
C PHE A 209 1.65 -12.08 17.21
N TYR A 210 0.99 -12.97 17.96
CA TYR A 210 1.30 -13.17 19.38
C TYR A 210 2.73 -13.67 19.59
N GLU A 211 3.20 -14.59 18.75
CA GLU A 211 4.59 -15.09 18.78
C GLU A 211 5.59 -13.95 18.54
N VAL A 212 5.36 -13.09 17.54
CA VAL A 212 6.23 -11.94 17.26
C VAL A 212 6.16 -10.90 18.37
N ALA A 213 4.99 -10.69 18.99
CA ALA A 213 4.81 -9.69 20.04
C ALA A 213 5.69 -9.95 21.27
N GLU A 214 6.09 -11.20 21.54
CA GLU A 214 7.02 -11.56 22.62
C GLU A 214 8.39 -10.89 22.45
N ASP A 215 8.81 -10.60 21.21
CA ASP A 215 10.08 -9.92 20.89
C ASP A 215 10.02 -8.39 21.12
N TYR A 216 8.84 -7.81 21.33
CA TYR A 216 8.62 -6.36 21.42
C TYR A 216 7.89 -5.93 22.72
N PRO A 217 8.44 -6.21 23.91
CA PRO A 217 7.78 -5.90 25.18
C PRO A 217 7.60 -4.40 25.45
N ASP A 218 8.31 -3.51 24.73
CA ASP A 218 8.16 -2.06 24.84
C ASP A 218 7.12 -1.45 23.91
N VAL A 219 6.45 -2.26 23.07
CA VAL A 219 5.34 -1.83 22.20
C VAL A 219 4.02 -2.32 22.78
N THR A 220 3.15 -1.39 23.13
CA THR A 220 1.78 -1.74 23.53
C THR A 220 0.97 -2.16 22.31
N TRP A 221 0.11 -3.16 22.47
CA TRP A 221 -0.73 -3.60 21.36
C TRP A 221 -2.13 -4.02 21.77
N ASP A 222 -3.04 -3.94 20.81
CA ASP A 222 -4.38 -4.48 20.91
C ASP A 222 -4.81 -5.15 19.59
N LYS A 223 -5.90 -5.92 19.66
CA LYS A 223 -6.48 -6.64 18.53
C LYS A 223 -7.87 -6.09 18.24
N MET A 224 -8.18 -5.88 16.97
CA MET A 224 -9.49 -5.44 16.49
C MET A 224 -9.98 -6.34 15.35
N LEU A 225 -11.28 -6.66 15.35
CA LEU A 225 -11.90 -7.22 14.15
C LEU A 225 -12.07 -6.09 13.11
N VAL A 226 -11.91 -6.38 11.82
CA VAL A 226 -11.93 -5.35 10.76
C VAL A 226 -13.22 -4.51 10.75
N ASP A 227 -14.37 -5.11 11.04
CA ASP A 227 -15.66 -4.41 11.18
C ASP A 227 -15.73 -3.54 12.44
N ALA A 228 -15.15 -3.98 13.56
CA ALA A 228 -15.03 -3.14 14.75
C ALA A 228 -14.01 -2.01 14.54
N MET A 229 -13.00 -2.24 13.70
CA MET A 229 -11.97 -1.26 13.37
C MET A 229 -12.57 -0.05 12.65
N THR A 230 -13.47 -0.26 11.68
CA THR A 230 -14.14 0.85 10.99
C THR A 230 -14.92 1.74 11.96
N VAL A 231 -15.60 1.15 12.96
CA VAL A 231 -16.31 1.90 14.00
C VAL A 231 -15.33 2.68 14.89
N ARG A 232 -14.21 2.07 15.30
CA ARG A 232 -13.20 2.72 16.13
C ARG A 232 -12.55 3.90 15.42
N MET A 233 -12.30 3.80 14.11
CA MET A 233 -11.71 4.88 13.33
C MET A 233 -12.57 6.14 13.30
N VAL A 234 -13.90 5.98 13.32
CA VAL A 234 -14.83 7.11 13.37
C VAL A 234 -15.03 7.62 14.79
N ASN A 235 -15.28 6.72 15.74
CA ASN A 235 -15.74 7.11 17.08
C ASN A 235 -14.61 7.43 18.06
N ASN A 236 -13.41 6.90 17.84
CA ASN A 236 -12.27 7.11 18.73
C ASN A 236 -10.94 7.18 17.96
N PRO A 237 -10.80 8.13 17.02
CA PRO A 237 -9.64 8.24 16.14
C PRO A 237 -8.29 8.37 16.90
N ALA A 238 -8.27 9.11 18.01
CA ALA A 238 -7.08 9.30 18.85
C ALA A 238 -6.58 8.00 19.50
N SER A 239 -7.40 6.95 19.58
CA SER A 239 -7.01 5.70 20.24
C SER A 239 -6.06 4.81 19.44
N MET A 240 -5.73 5.16 18.20
CA MET A 240 -4.94 4.34 17.27
C MET A 240 -3.68 5.09 16.85
N ASP A 241 -2.64 4.35 16.46
CA ASP A 241 -1.33 4.90 16.10
C ASP A 241 -0.75 4.16 14.89
N THR A 242 -0.17 2.97 15.10
CA THR A 242 0.21 2.06 14.02
C THR A 242 -0.84 0.97 13.88
N ILE A 243 -1.20 0.63 12.65
CA ILE A 243 -2.21 -0.39 12.35
C ILE A 243 -1.59 -1.40 11.40
N VAL A 244 -1.66 -2.69 11.71
CA VAL A 244 -1.25 -3.76 10.79
C VAL A 244 -2.45 -4.57 10.34
N ALA A 245 -2.56 -4.80 9.04
CA ALA A 245 -3.70 -5.48 8.44
C ALA A 245 -3.28 -6.28 7.20
N THR A 246 -4.11 -7.28 6.85
CA THR A 246 -3.95 -8.08 5.64
C THR A 246 -4.19 -7.23 4.39
N ASN A 247 -3.85 -7.79 3.23
CA ASN A 247 -3.91 -7.10 1.96
C ASN A 247 -5.25 -6.41 1.70
N LEU A 248 -6.37 -7.15 1.78
CA LEU A 248 -7.71 -6.57 1.56
C LEU A 248 -8.17 -5.69 2.72
N HIS A 249 -7.95 -6.10 3.97
CA HIS A 249 -8.39 -5.30 5.12
C HIS A 249 -7.72 -3.93 5.14
N ALA A 250 -6.41 -3.87 4.89
CA ALA A 250 -5.68 -2.62 4.88
C ALA A 250 -6.06 -1.74 3.68
N ASP A 251 -6.39 -2.33 2.53
CA ASP A 251 -6.89 -1.59 1.37
C ASP A 251 -8.12 -0.76 1.77
N ILE A 252 -9.13 -1.44 2.31
CA ILE A 252 -10.38 -0.82 2.77
C ILE A 252 -10.13 0.21 3.88
N LEU A 253 -9.35 -0.16 4.90
CA LEU A 253 -9.14 0.72 6.05
C LEU A 253 -8.31 1.95 5.70
N SER A 254 -7.39 1.84 4.75
CA SER A 254 -6.58 3.00 4.36
C SER A 254 -7.33 4.00 3.50
N ASP A 255 -8.27 3.57 2.65
CA ASP A 255 -9.18 4.48 1.96
C ASP A 255 -10.12 5.17 2.95
N LEU A 256 -10.63 4.43 3.94
CA LEU A 256 -11.38 5.02 5.05
C LEU A 256 -10.53 6.04 5.79
N ALA A 257 -9.27 5.73 6.11
CA ALA A 257 -8.37 6.67 6.77
C ALA A 257 -8.19 7.95 5.95
N ALA A 258 -7.95 7.81 4.64
CA ALA A 258 -7.80 8.93 3.71
C ALA A 258 -9.03 9.85 3.75
N ALA A 259 -10.22 9.28 3.63
CA ALA A 259 -11.48 10.02 3.70
C ALA A 259 -11.64 10.73 5.07
N LEU A 260 -11.31 10.05 6.16
CA LEU A 260 -11.38 10.63 7.51
C LEU A 260 -10.32 11.70 7.79
N SER A 261 -9.18 11.70 7.09
CA SER A 261 -8.20 12.79 7.16
C SER A 261 -8.61 14.04 6.36
N GLY A 262 -9.64 13.95 5.53
CA GLY A 262 -10.21 15.07 4.79
C GLY A 262 -10.15 14.95 3.27
N SER A 263 -9.25 14.13 2.72
CA SER A 263 -9.22 13.82 1.29
C SER A 263 -8.39 12.58 0.98
N ILE A 264 -8.84 11.77 0.03
CA ILE A 264 -8.05 10.66 -0.51
C ILE A 264 -6.83 11.15 -1.31
N GLY A 265 -6.91 12.34 -1.91
CA GLY A 265 -5.85 12.89 -2.76
C GLY A 265 -4.59 13.33 -2.01
N ILE A 266 -4.59 13.29 -0.68
CA ILE A 266 -3.44 13.65 0.17
C ILE A 266 -2.83 12.44 0.89
N ALA A 267 -3.31 11.23 0.64
CA ALA A 267 -2.84 10.01 1.30
C ALA A 267 -1.74 9.34 0.44
N PRO A 268 -0.45 9.51 0.78
CA PRO A 268 0.62 8.83 0.05
C PRO A 268 0.64 7.34 0.39
N SER A 269 1.21 6.54 -0.50
CA SER A 269 1.54 5.14 -0.21
C SER A 269 2.95 4.81 -0.70
N SER A 270 3.60 3.87 -0.02
CA SER A 270 4.92 3.37 -0.41
C SER A 270 4.90 1.84 -0.39
N ASN A 271 5.21 1.22 -1.52
CA ASN A 271 5.38 -0.23 -1.65
C ASN A 271 6.87 -0.52 -1.52
N LEU A 272 7.29 -1.21 -0.47
CA LEU A 272 8.69 -1.35 -0.11
C LEU A 272 9.10 -2.82 -0.15
N ASP A 273 10.27 -3.06 -0.74
CA ASP A 273 11.15 -4.18 -0.37
C ASP A 273 12.12 -3.69 0.72
N PRO A 274 11.88 -3.99 2.01
CA PRO A 274 12.75 -3.52 3.09
C PRO A 274 14.20 -4.03 2.97
N THR A 275 14.47 -5.07 2.15
CA THR A 275 15.83 -5.56 1.91
C THR A 275 16.63 -4.69 0.94
N ARG A 276 15.96 -3.75 0.24
CA ARG A 276 16.53 -2.88 -0.80
C ARG A 276 17.21 -3.63 -1.95
N LYS A 277 16.79 -4.87 -2.21
CA LYS A 277 17.25 -5.64 -3.38
C LYS A 277 16.52 -5.22 -4.65
N HIS A 278 15.31 -4.69 -4.48
CA HIS A 278 14.47 -4.18 -5.55
C HIS A 278 14.09 -2.70 -5.30
N PRO A 279 13.68 -1.98 -6.36
CA PRO A 279 13.19 -0.60 -6.26
C PRO A 279 11.90 -0.46 -5.43
#